data_AF-A0A5C4M9V5-F1
#
_entry.id   AF-A0A5C4M9V5-F1
#
_cell.length_a   1.000
_cell.length_b   1.000
_cell.length_c   1.000
_cell.angle_alpha   90.00
_cell.angle_beta   90.00
_cell.angle_gamma   90.00
#
_symmetry.space_group_name_H-M   'P 1'
#
loop_
_entity.id
_entity.type
_entity.pdbx_description
1 polymer ?
#
loop_
_entity_poly.entity_id
_entity_poly.type
_entity_poly.pdbx_seq_one_letter_code
_entity_poly.pdbx_strand_id
1 'polypeptide(L)' 'MRSDLPPDMEYQPGNTMSVSLSGDDADELRGYWAKLSEGGTARTPLEKQMWGDEFGWCVDRFGVHWLVNISQPQP' A
#
# COMPACT_ATOMS: atom_id res chain seq x y z
N MET A 1 17.60 7.29 23.93
CA MET A 1 16.74 6.67 22.90
C MET A 1 17.55 5.58 22.22
N ARG A 2 17.02 4.36 22.12
CA ARG A 2 17.68 3.20 21.47
C ARG A 2 16.89 2.92 20.19
N SER A 3 17.56 2.85 19.05
CA SER A 3 16.95 2.62 17.74
C SER A 3 17.39 1.26 17.22
N ASP A 4 16.49 0.47 16.66
CA ASP A 4 16.77 -0.85 16.07
C ASP A 4 17.40 -0.76 14.66
N LEU A 5 17.92 0.43 14.29
CA LEU A 5 18.62 0.65 13.02
C LEU A 5 20.08 0.18 13.16
N PRO A 6 20.50 -0.89 12.45
CA PRO A 6 21.91 -1.25 12.41
C PRO A 6 22.74 -0.12 11.78
N PRO A 7 24.02 0.03 12.15
CA PRO A 7 24.83 1.20 11.80
C PRO A 7 25.07 1.39 10.29
N ASP A 8 24.79 0.37 9.48
CA ASP A 8 25.00 0.38 8.02
C ASP A 8 23.69 0.61 7.23
N MET A 9 22.59 0.95 7.91
CA MET A 9 21.29 1.18 7.28
C MET A 9 20.90 2.65 7.35
N GLU A 10 20.80 3.31 6.19
CA GLU A 10 20.30 4.69 6.12
C GLU A 10 18.82 4.74 6.51
N TYR A 11 18.49 5.67 7.42
CA TYR A 11 17.11 5.96 7.77
C TYR A 11 16.41 6.65 6.60
N GLN A 12 15.44 5.96 6.00
CA GLN A 12 14.57 6.50 4.96
C GLN A 12 13.17 6.76 5.55
N PRO A 13 12.81 8.03 5.80
CA PRO A 13 11.46 8.39 6.26
C PRO A 13 10.39 7.81 5.31
N GLY A 14 9.35 7.17 5.86
CA GLY A 14 8.24 6.60 5.09
C GLY A 14 8.32 5.09 4.83
N ASN A 15 9.51 4.47 4.92
CA ASN A 15 9.70 3.02 4.76
C ASN A 15 9.79 2.27 6.11
N THR A 16 9.64 2.96 7.25
CA THR A 16 9.67 2.33 8.57
C THR A 16 8.37 1.60 8.92
N MET A 17 7.27 1.95 8.25
CA MET A 17 5.96 1.34 8.45
C MET A 17 5.20 1.30 7.12
N SER A 18 4.29 0.34 6.99
CA SER A 18 3.34 0.27 5.88
C SER A 18 1.92 0.39 6.39
N VAL A 19 1.07 1.06 5.61
CA VAL A 19 -0.35 1.25 5.93
C VAL A 19 -1.18 0.35 5.02
N SER A 20 -2.11 -0.41 5.60
CA SER A 20 -3.02 -1.27 4.85
C SER A 20 -4.43 -0.69 4.87
N LEU A 21 -5.01 -0.49 3.68
CA LEU A 21 -6.41 -0.15 3.48
C LEU A 21 -7.14 -1.39 2.95
N SER A 22 -8.10 -1.89 3.71
CA SER A 22 -8.83 -3.12 3.41
C SER A 22 -10.32 -2.92 3.60
N GLY A 23 -11.12 -3.41 2.66
CA GLY A 23 -12.58 -3.28 2.72
C GLY A 23 -13.29 -3.84 1.48
N ASP A 24 -14.61 -3.75 1.47
CA ASP A 24 -15.50 -4.24 0.41
C ASP A 24 -16.04 -3.13 -0.50
N ASP A 25 -15.88 -1.85 -0.11
CA ASP A 25 -16.16 -0.71 -0.99
C ASP A 25 -15.08 -0.56 -2.07
N ALA A 26 -15.29 -1.26 -3.17
CA ALA A 26 -14.37 -1.30 -4.29
C ALA A 26 -14.17 0.07 -4.95
N ASP A 27 -15.20 0.90 -5.03
CA ASP A 27 -15.12 2.19 -5.71
C ASP A 27 -14.33 3.19 -4.87
N GLU A 28 -14.56 3.21 -3.56
CA GLU A 28 -13.81 4.05 -2.63
C GLU A 28 -12.32 3.65 -2.60
N LEU A 29 -12.03 2.35 -2.47
CA LEU A 29 -10.65 1.85 -2.40
C LEU A 29 -9.88 2.03 -3.71
N ARG A 30 -10.52 1.84 -4.88
CA ARG A 30 -9.90 2.18 -6.18
C ARG A 30 -9.65 3.68 -6.31
N GLY A 31 -10.54 4.51 -5.77
CA GLY A 31 -10.37 5.96 -5.69
C GLY A 31 -9.16 6.36 -4.86
N TYR A 32 -8.94 5.73 -3.70
CA TYR A 32 -7.74 5.94 -2.89
C TYR A 32 -6.48 5.44 -3.61
N TRP A 33 -6.53 4.24 -4.20
CA TRP A 33 -5.42 3.70 -4.98
C TRP A 33 -4.97 4.66 -6.08
N ALA A 34 -5.90 5.24 -6.85
CA ALA A 34 -5.57 6.19 -7.89
C ALA A 34 -4.81 7.41 -7.34
N LYS A 35 -5.27 7.99 -6.22
CA LYS A 35 -4.63 9.16 -5.60
C LYS A 35 -3.28 8.85 -4.95
N LEU A 36 -3.15 7.67 -4.35
CA LEU A 36 -1.91 7.23 -3.67
C LEU A 36 -0.82 6.86 -4.67
N SER A 37 -1.21 6.18 -5.75
CA SER A 37 -0.30 5.83 -6.84
C SER A 37 0.03 7.03 -7.75
N GLU A 38 -0.82 8.07 -7.79
CA GLU A 38 -0.56 9.31 -8.52
C GLU A 38 0.65 10.06 -7.95
N GLY A 39 1.72 10.14 -8.75
CA GLY A 39 2.99 10.74 -8.34
C GLY A 39 3.82 9.85 -7.41
N GLY A 40 3.33 8.65 -7.11
CA GLY A 40 4.06 7.59 -6.43
C GLY A 40 4.61 6.54 -7.41
N THR A 41 5.02 5.41 -6.86
CA THR A 41 5.46 4.22 -7.61
C THR A 41 4.62 3.02 -7.19
N ALA A 42 3.82 2.50 -8.11
CA ALA A 42 3.16 1.21 -7.93
C ALA A 42 4.22 0.09 -8.00
N ARG A 43 4.40 -0.63 -6.89
CA ARG A 43 5.28 -1.81 -6.81
C ARG A 43 4.56 -3.03 -7.33
N THR A 44 3.31 -3.19 -6.93
CA THR A 44 2.36 -4.17 -7.44
C THR A 44 1.11 -3.43 -7.87
N PRO A 45 0.72 -3.47 -9.16
CA PRO A 45 -0.52 -2.83 -9.60
C PRO A 45 -1.72 -3.43 -8.88
N LEU A 46 -2.76 -2.62 -8.67
CA LEU A 46 -4.02 -3.09 -8.09
C LEU A 46 -4.73 -3.99 -9.09
N GLU A 47 -4.61 -5.30 -8.88
CA GLU A 47 -5.12 -6.34 -9.77
C GLU A 47 -5.76 -7.48 -8.99
N LYS A 48 -6.61 -8.27 -9.66
CA LYS A 48 -7.22 -9.45 -9.07
C LYS A 48 -6.17 -10.53 -8.82
N GLN A 49 -6.12 -11.00 -7.57
CA GLN A 49 -5.17 -12.00 -7.12
C GLN A 49 -5.78 -13.40 -7.10
N MET A 50 -4.91 -14.40 -6.94
CA MET A 50 -5.28 -15.82 -6.94
C MET A 50 -6.30 -16.21 -5.85
N TRP A 51 -6.40 -15.43 -4.76
CA TRP A 51 -7.36 -15.66 -3.68
C TRP A 51 -8.72 -14.95 -3.89
N GLY A 52 -8.90 -14.24 -5.02
CA GLY A 52 -10.19 -13.68 -5.42
C GLY A 52 -10.33 -12.16 -5.25
N ASP A 53 -9.59 -11.56 -4.32
CA ASP A 53 -9.62 -10.12 -4.06
C ASP A 53 -8.76 -9.33 -5.05
N GLU A 54 -8.97 -8.02 -5.11
CA GLU A 54 -8.00 -7.12 -5.74
C GLU A 54 -6.97 -6.66 -4.69
N PHE A 55 -5.69 -6.69 -5.05
CA PHE A 55 -4.62 -6.24 -4.18
C PHE A 55 -3.61 -5.43 -4.96
N GLY A 56 -3.12 -4.36 -4.35
CA GLY A 56 -2.06 -3.52 -4.89
C GLY A 56 -1.15 -3.02 -3.77
N TRP A 57 0.09 -2.69 -4.15
CA TRP A 57 1.07 -2.07 -3.27
C TRP A 57 1.76 -0.92 -4.00
N CYS A 58 1.76 0.26 -3.40
CA CYS A 58 2.47 1.42 -3.92
C CYS A 58 3.25 2.17 -2.84
N VAL A 59 4.22 2.96 -3.28
CA VAL A 59 4.88 3.98 -2.47
C VAL A 59 4.39 5.32 -2.97
N ASP A 60 3.76 6.12 -2.12
CA ASP A 60 3.26 7.43 -2.53
C ASP A 60 4.39 8.44 -2.76
N ARG A 61 4.04 9.64 -3.21
CA ARG A 61 5.00 10.74 -3.44
C ARG A 61 5.76 11.21 -2.19
N PHE A 62 5.30 10.83 -1.00
CA PHE A 62 5.90 11.17 0.29
C PHE A 62 6.78 10.04 0.83
N GLY A 63 6.89 8.92 0.10
CA GLY A 63 7.68 7.76 0.50
C GLY A 63 6.94 6.79 1.43
N VAL A 64 5.64 6.96 1.63
CA VAL A 64 4.84 6.07 2.50
C VAL A 64 4.41 4.83 1.73
N HIS A 65 4.53 3.67 2.38
CA HIS A 65 4.15 2.39 1.80
C HIS A 65 2.67 2.10 2.04
N TRP A 66 1.91 1.91 0.97
CA TRP A 66 0.46 1.67 0.99
C TRP A 66 0.11 0.33 0.36
N LEU A 67 -0.54 -0.53 1.13
CA LEU A 67 -1.17 -1.76 0.68
C LEU A 67 -2.67 -1.51 0.57
N VAL A 68 -3.27 -1.86 -0.55
CA VAL A 68 -4.72 -1.75 -0.77
C VAL A 68 -5.25 -3.13 -1.10
N ASN A 69 -6.24 -3.59 -0.35
CA ASN A 69 -6.92 -4.86 -0.58
C ASN A 69 -8.43 -4.64 -0.65
N ILE A 70 -9.03 -5.02 -1.77
CA ILE A 70 -10.45 -4.91 -2.01
C ILE A 70 -11.03 -6.31 -1.96
N SER A 71 -11.61 -6.64 -0.82
CA SER A 71 -12.35 -7.88 -0.62
C SER A 71 -13.56 -7.93 -1.57
N GLN A 72 -13.75 -9.08 -2.22
CA GLN A 72 -14.99 -9.30 -2.95
C GLN A 72 -16.14 -9.50 -1.95
N PRO A 73 -17.33 -8.90 -2.16
CA PRO A 73 -18.47 -9.16 -1.30
C PRO A 73 -18.79 -10.66 -1.30
N GLN A 74 -18.71 -11.26 -0.11
CA GLN A 74 -19.09 -12.65 0.10
C GLN A 74 -20.63 -12.74 -0.02
N PRO A 75 -21.18 -13.69 -0.81
CA PRO A 75 -22.63 -13.85 -0.97
C PRO A 75 -23.36 -14.23 0.33
#